data_AF-A0A0K2RN07-F1
#
_entry.id   AF-A0A0K2RN07-F1
#
_cell.length_a   1.000
_cell.length_b   1.000
_cell.length_c   1.000
_cell.angle_alpha   90.00
_cell.angle_beta   90.00
_cell.angle_gamma   90.00
#
_symmetry.space_group_name_H-M   'P 1'
#
loop_
_entity.id
_entity.type
_entity.pdbx_description
1 polymer ?
#
loop_
_entity_poly.entity_id
_entity_poly.type
_entity_poly.pdbx_seq_one_letter_code
_entity_poly.pdbx_strand_id
1 'polypeptide(L)'
;MSLPAVIGAIGTGLIACALLMANNVRDIPTDMAAGKRTLAVRLGDRHARESYVLMLAVAILLVVVLAPAKPWMLIVLLLIPACLMPAWLMVNGRKRKSLIPVLKQTGMINLGYSVLFSLGLILSHGF
;
A
#
# COMPACT_ATOMS: atom_id res chain seq x y z
N MET A 1 12.17 -20.38 4.26
CA MET A 1 11.81 -19.19 3.46
C MET A 1 12.90 -18.14 3.66
N SER A 2 13.36 -17.44 2.61
CA SER A 2 14.37 -16.39 2.77
C SER A 2 13.75 -15.10 3.30
N LEU A 3 14.50 -14.31 4.07
CA LEU A 3 14.01 -13.03 4.61
C LEU A 3 13.48 -12.07 3.53
N PRO A 4 14.14 -11.92 2.35
CA PRO A 4 13.59 -11.10 1.28
C PRO A 4 12.27 -11.63 0.71
N ALA A 5 12.08 -12.95 0.62
CA ALA A 5 10.81 -13.51 0.17
C ALA A 5 9.66 -13.17 1.14
N VAL A 6 9.92 -13.22 2.46
CA VAL A 6 8.95 -12.84 3.48
C VAL A 6 8.62 -11.35 3.40
N ILE A 7 9.63 -10.48 3.31
CA ILE A 7 9.43 -9.03 3.21
C ILE A 7 8.71 -8.65 1.91
N GLY A 8 9.06 -9.28 0.79
CA GLY A 8 8.39 -9.08 -0.49
C GLY A 8 6.90 -9.45 -0.43
N ALA A 9 6.59 -10.62 0.15
CA ALA A 9 5.22 -11.10 0.34
C ALA A 9 4.41 -10.18 1.27
N ILE A 10 4.99 -9.72 2.38
CA ILE A 10 4.33 -8.77 3.29
C ILE A 10 4.08 -7.43 2.59
N GLY A 11 5.09 -6.88 1.89
CA GLY A 11 4.95 -5.59 1.22
C GLY A 11 3.87 -5.60 0.15
N THR A 12 3.88 -6.58 -0.77
CA THR A 12 2.83 -6.66 -1.80
C THR A 12 1.45 -6.95 -1.21
N GLY A 13 1.39 -7.82 -0.18
CA GLY A 13 0.15 -8.11 0.54
C GLY A 13 -0.44 -6.87 1.21
N LEU A 14 0.39 -6.04 1.85
CA LEU A 14 -0.04 -4.79 2.46
C LEU A 14 -0.54 -3.78 1.43
N ILE A 15 0.08 -3.66 0.26
CA ILE A 15 -0.41 -2.78 -0.81
C ILE A 15 -1.76 -3.28 -1.35
N ALA A 16 -1.93 -4.60 -1.51
CA ALA A 16 -3.21 -5.20 -1.88
C ALA A 16 -4.30 -4.95 -0.82
N CYS A 17 -3.97 -5.10 0.46
CA CYS A 17 -4.85 -4.74 1.58
C CYS A 17 -5.22 -3.26 1.57
N ALA A 18 -4.27 -2.37 1.28
CA ALA A 18 -4.53 -0.94 1.14
C ALA A 18 -5.50 -0.66 -0.02
N LEU A 19 -5.34 -1.32 -1.17
CA LEU A 19 -6.27 -1.19 -2.30
C LEU A 19 -7.70 -1.61 -1.89
N LEU A 20 -7.84 -2.73 -1.19
CA LEU A 20 -9.13 -3.19 -0.67
C LEU A 20 -9.70 -2.22 0.37
N MET A 21 -8.86 -1.66 1.24
CA MET A 21 -9.27 -0.65 2.22
C MET A 21 -9.79 0.61 1.51
N ALA A 22 -9.12 1.09 0.46
CA ALA A 22 -9.59 2.23 -0.33
C ALA A 22 -10.97 1.99 -0.95
N ASN A 23 -11.21 0.76 -1.43
CA ASN A 23 -12.51 0.34 -1.92
C ASN A 23 -13.57 0.35 -0.78
N ASN A 24 -13.23 -0.22 0.38
CA ASN A 24 -14.13 -0.24 1.53
C ASN A 24 -14.44 1.17 2.06
N VAL A 25 -13.47 2.08 2.15
CA VAL A 25 -13.70 3.48 2.57
C VAL A 25 -14.68 4.19 1.65
N ARG A 26 -14.52 4.03 0.33
CA ARG A 26 -15.44 4.60 -0.66
C ARG A 26 -16.88 4.14 -0.43
N ASP A 27 -17.04 2.88 -0.04
CA ASP A 27 -18.34 2.23 0.02
C ASP A 27 -18.96 2.21 1.43
N ILE A 28 -18.32 2.82 2.44
CA ILE A 28 -18.82 2.89 3.83
C ILE A 28 -20.33 3.25 3.91
N PRO A 29 -20.83 4.36 3.34
CA PRO A 29 -22.26 4.71 3.48
C PRO A 29 -23.22 3.64 2.92
N THR A 30 -22.83 2.94 1.86
CA THR A 30 -23.66 1.92 1.21
C THR A 30 -23.55 0.59 1.91
N ASP A 31 -22.36 0.24 2.39
CA ASP A 31 -22.11 -0.96 3.17
C ASP A 31 -22.80 -0.89 4.53
N MET A 32 -22.82 0.28 5.18
CA MET A 32 -23.61 0.51 6.40
C MET A 32 -25.10 0.35 6.15
N ALA A 33 -25.65 0.98 5.11
CA ALA A 33 -27.07 0.90 4.77
C ALA A 33 -27.51 -0.55 4.43
N ALA A 34 -26.61 -1.33 3.81
CA ALA A 34 -26.84 -2.74 3.50
C ALA A 34 -26.55 -3.70 4.67
N GLY A 35 -26.20 -3.19 5.86
CA GLY A 35 -25.90 -4.01 7.04
C GLY A 35 -24.60 -4.81 6.96
N LYS A 36 -23.68 -4.49 6.03
CA LYS A 36 -22.39 -5.16 5.91
C LYS A 36 -21.44 -4.75 7.03
N ARG A 37 -20.64 -5.71 7.49
CA ARG A 37 -19.65 -5.52 8.57
C ARG A 37 -18.21 -5.52 8.05
N THR A 38 -17.93 -4.69 7.03
CA THR A 38 -16.56 -4.55 6.49
C THR A 38 -15.62 -3.93 7.52
N LEU A 39 -14.31 -4.13 7.37
CA LEU A 39 -13.32 -3.56 8.31
C LEU A 39 -13.43 -2.03 8.37
N ALA A 40 -13.65 -1.37 7.24
CA ALA A 40 -13.84 0.08 7.19
C ALA A 40 -15.09 0.55 7.95
N VAL A 41 -16.20 -0.21 7.88
CA VAL A 41 -17.41 0.08 8.68
C VAL A 41 -17.13 -0.09 10.17
N ARG A 42 -16.36 -1.12 10.57
CA ARG A 42 -16.03 -1.38 11.98
C ARG A 42 -15.04 -0.35 12.56
N LEU A 43 -14.07 0.10 11.77
CA LEU A 43 -13.07 1.09 12.17
C LEU A 43 -13.61 2.54 12.14
N GLY A 44 -14.62 2.78 11.30
CA GLY A 44 -15.09 4.12 10.95
C GLY A 44 -14.20 4.81 9.90
N ASP A 45 -14.75 5.82 9.23
CA ASP A 45 -14.14 6.49 8.07
C ASP A 45 -12.71 7.01 8.36
N ARG A 46 -12.51 7.66 9.51
CA ARG A 46 -11.21 8.23 9.89
C ARG A 46 -10.14 7.14 10.04
N HIS A 47 -10.36 6.17 10.92
CA HIS A 47 -9.35 5.13 11.18
C HIS A 47 -9.14 4.21 9.97
N ALA A 48 -10.16 4.01 9.14
CA ALA A 48 -10.02 3.28 7.89
C ALA A 48 -9.06 4.01 6.92
N ARG A 49 -9.17 5.33 6.78
CA ARG A 49 -8.25 6.16 5.99
C ARG A 49 -6.83 6.17 6.55
N GLU A 50 -6.68 6.29 7.87
CA GLU A 50 -5.38 6.21 8.53
C GLU A 50 -4.72 4.83 8.33
N SER A 51 -5.50 3.75 8.42
CA SER A 51 -5.00 2.39 8.19
C SER A 51 -4.50 2.16 6.77
N TYR A 52 -5.17 2.76 5.77
CA TYR A 52 -4.69 2.73 4.37
C TYR A 52 -3.28 3.33 4.26
N VAL A 53 -3.07 4.51 4.85
CA VAL A 53 -1.78 5.21 4.80
C VAL A 53 -0.70 4.40 5.51
N LEU A 54 -1.04 3.82 6.67
CA LEU A 54 -0.13 2.97 7.44
C LEU A 54 0.29 1.73 6.67
N MET A 55 -0.66 1.00 6.05
CA MET A 55 -0.34 -0.18 5.23
C MET A 55 0.63 0.16 4.10
N LEU A 56 0.40 1.28 3.43
CA LEU A 56 1.22 1.73 2.31
C LEU A 56 2.62 2.16 2.78
N ALA A 57 2.71 2.90 3.89
CA ALA A 57 3.98 3.30 4.48
C ALA A 57 4.82 2.10 4.94
N VAL A 58 4.21 1.15 5.66
CA VAL A 58 4.88 -0.06 6.11
C VAL A 58 5.36 -0.88 4.92
N ALA A 59 4.53 -1.07 3.88
CA ALA A 59 4.92 -1.82 2.70
C ALA A 59 6.20 -1.27 2.03
N ILE A 60 6.30 0.05 1.88
CA ILE A 60 7.45 0.70 1.24
C ILE A 60 8.68 0.73 2.16
N LEU A 61 8.50 0.99 3.47
CA LEU A 61 9.62 1.14 4.40
C LEU A 61 10.20 -0.19 4.89
N LEU A 62 9.44 -1.28 4.82
CA LEU A 62 9.89 -2.60 5.31
C LEU A 62 11.16 -3.10 4.61
N VAL A 63 11.41 -2.66 3.36
CA VAL A 63 12.62 -2.99 2.60
C VAL A 63 13.91 -2.47 3.23
N VAL A 64 13.84 -1.46 4.11
CA VAL A 64 15.00 -0.91 4.82
C VAL A 64 15.67 -1.97 5.71
N VAL A 65 14.90 -2.95 6.22
CA VAL A 65 15.42 -4.08 7.00
C VAL A 65 16.43 -4.91 6.18
N LEU A 66 16.29 -4.93 4.85
CA LEU A 66 17.19 -5.66 3.96
C LEU A 66 18.46 -4.87 3.61
N ALA A 67 18.48 -3.55 3.82
CA ALA A 67 19.54 -2.67 3.35
C ALA A 67 20.96 -3.04 3.85
N PRO A 68 21.17 -3.47 5.11
CA PRO A 68 22.52 -3.84 5.59
C PRO A 68 23.16 -5.00 4.81
N ALA A 69 22.35 -5.94 4.32
CA ALA A 69 22.83 -7.09 3.55
C ALA A 69 22.64 -6.93 2.04
N LYS A 70 21.69 -6.10 1.60
CA LYS A 70 21.26 -5.92 0.21
C LYS A 70 20.92 -4.44 -0.04
N PRO A 71 21.92 -3.56 -0.17
CA PRO A 71 21.70 -2.11 -0.27
C PRO A 71 20.88 -1.72 -1.51
N TRP A 72 20.95 -2.50 -2.60
CA TRP A 72 20.13 -2.29 -3.79
C TRP A 72 18.62 -2.40 -3.54
N MET A 73 18.17 -3.00 -2.43
CA MET A 73 16.75 -3.02 -2.05
C MET A 73 16.19 -1.62 -1.76
N LEU A 74 17.04 -0.64 -1.47
CA LEU A 74 16.63 0.75 -1.25
C LEU A 74 16.05 1.41 -2.51
N ILE A 75 16.26 0.83 -3.71
CA ILE A 75 15.63 1.32 -4.94
C ILE A 75 14.10 1.35 -4.87
N VAL A 76 13.50 0.49 -4.05
CA VAL A 76 12.04 0.47 -3.82
C VAL A 76 11.54 1.78 -3.19
N LEU A 77 12.39 2.50 -2.44
CA LEU A 77 12.04 3.80 -1.84
C LEU A 77 11.78 4.89 -2.89
N LEU A 78 12.17 4.69 -4.16
CA LEU A 78 11.80 5.58 -5.26
C LEU A 78 10.28 5.65 -5.48
N LEU A 79 9.49 4.73 -4.90
CA LEU A 79 8.02 4.80 -4.93
C LEU A 79 7.43 5.77 -3.91
N ILE A 80 8.20 6.30 -2.96
CA ILE A 80 7.68 7.24 -1.94
C ILE A 80 6.90 8.40 -2.58
N PRO A 81 7.41 9.12 -3.60
CA PRO A 81 6.67 10.20 -4.23
C PRO A 81 5.33 9.75 -4.84
N ALA A 82 5.30 8.56 -5.46
CA ALA A 82 4.08 7.99 -6.03
C ALA A 82 3.02 7.67 -4.95
N CYS A 83 3.46 7.39 -3.72
CA CYS A 83 2.60 7.10 -2.57
C CYS A 83 1.98 8.35 -1.93
N LEU A 84 2.61 9.52 -2.08
CA LEU A 84 2.17 10.76 -1.43
C LEU A 84 0.79 11.22 -1.94
N MET A 85 0.57 11.20 -3.25
CA MET A 85 -0.69 11.64 -3.84
C MET A 85 -1.90 10.79 -3.38
N PRO A 86 -1.89 9.45 -3.48
CA PRO A 86 -3.01 8.65 -3.01
C PRO A 86 -3.18 8.71 -1.49
N ALA A 87 -2.10 8.82 -0.70
CA ALA A 87 -2.21 9.01 0.75
C ALA A 87 -2.88 10.36 1.09
N TRP A 88 -2.48 11.44 0.42
CA TRP A 88 -3.09 12.76 0.60
C TRP A 88 -4.57 12.78 0.19
N LEU A 89 -4.90 12.17 -0.95
CA LEU A 89 -6.30 12.02 -1.40
C LEU A 89 -7.12 11.15 -0.46
N MET A 90 -6.52 10.11 0.12
CA MET A 90 -7.19 9.24 1.09
C MET A 90 -7.51 10.00 2.38
N VAL A 91 -6.64 10.88 2.86
CA VAL A 91 -6.91 11.61 4.11
C VAL A 91 -7.83 12.81 3.87
N ASN A 92 -7.64 13.56 2.77
CA ASN A 92 -8.34 14.82 2.53
C ASN A 92 -9.59 14.70 1.64
N GLY A 93 -9.77 13.57 0.95
CA GLY A 93 -10.84 13.36 -0.01
C GLY A 93 -12.21 13.21 0.64
N ARG A 94 -13.03 14.26 0.62
CA ARG A 94 -14.38 14.28 1.22
C ARG A 94 -15.48 13.61 0.39
N LYS A 95 -15.27 13.39 -0.92
CA LYS A 95 -16.31 12.85 -1.83
C LYS A 95 -15.94 11.45 -2.32
N ARG A 96 -16.90 10.53 -2.42
CA ARG A 96 -16.65 9.16 -2.97
C ARG A 96 -15.89 9.15 -4.29
N LYS A 97 -16.20 10.07 -5.20
CA LYS A 97 -15.53 10.17 -6.52
C LYS A 97 -14.02 10.50 -6.41
N SER A 98 -13.57 11.14 -5.33
CA SER A 98 -12.14 11.45 -5.14
C SER A 98 -11.30 10.22 -4.78
N LEU A 99 -11.94 9.09 -4.43
CA LEU A 99 -11.25 7.84 -4.09
C LEU A 99 -11.08 6.90 -5.30
N ILE A 100 -11.79 7.13 -6.41
CA ILE A 100 -11.61 6.33 -7.63
C ILE A 100 -10.17 6.42 -8.17
N PRO A 101 -9.53 7.61 -8.24
CA PRO A 101 -8.12 7.70 -8.61
C PRO A 101 -7.20 6.94 -7.64
N VAL A 102 -7.52 6.92 -6.35
CA VAL A 102 -6.72 6.23 -5.33
C VAL A 102 -6.64 4.74 -5.65
N LEU A 103 -7.74 4.07 -5.98
CA LEU A 103 -7.73 2.64 -6.35
C LEU A 103 -6.78 2.36 -7.53
N LYS A 104 -6.85 3.17 -8.59
CA LYS A 104 -5.97 3.04 -9.76
C LYS A 104 -4.50 3.26 -9.36
N GLN A 105 -4.23 4.29 -8.57
CA GLN A 105 -2.88 4.63 -8.11
C GLN A 105 -2.29 3.54 -7.22
N THR A 106 -3.03 3.01 -6.24
CA THR A 106 -2.56 1.91 -5.39
C THR A 106 -2.22 0.66 -6.21
N GLY A 107 -3.04 0.35 -7.22
CA GLY A 107 -2.76 -0.76 -8.15
C GLY A 107 -1.44 -0.56 -8.91
N MET A 108 -1.22 0.64 -9.46
CA MET A 108 0.03 0.99 -10.14
C MET A 108 1.24 0.98 -9.20
N ILE A 109 1.07 1.39 -7.94
CA ILE A 109 2.10 1.30 -6.91
C ILE A 109 2.48 -0.16 -6.64
N ASN A 110 1.52 -1.09 -6.59
CA ASN A 110 1.84 -2.51 -6.39
C ASN A 110 2.66 -3.09 -7.57
N LEU A 111 2.33 -2.70 -8.81
CA LEU A 111 3.10 -3.09 -9.98
C LEU A 111 4.52 -2.52 -9.92
N GLY A 112 4.65 -1.22 -9.63
CA GLY A 112 5.95 -0.58 -9.44
C GLY A 112 6.76 -1.23 -8.32
N TYR A 113 6.12 -1.56 -7.19
CA TYR A 113 6.74 -2.25 -6.07
C TYR A 113 7.29 -3.61 -6.49
N SER A 114 6.47 -4.42 -7.18
CA SER A 114 6.87 -5.75 -7.62
C SER A 114 8.06 -5.70 -8.58
N VAL A 115 8.07 -4.74 -9.52
CA VAL A 115 9.18 -4.52 -10.45
C VAL A 115 10.45 -4.09 -9.71
N LEU A 116 10.39 -3.02 -8.91
CA LEU A 116 11.55 -2.49 -8.20
C LEU A 116 12.10 -3.48 -7.16
N PHE A 117 11.23 -4.23 -6.48
CA PHE A 117 11.65 -5.26 -5.54
C PHE A 117 12.40 -6.38 -6.25
N SER A 118 11.89 -6.83 -7.39
CA SER A 118 12.56 -7.86 -8.22
C SER A 118 13.90 -7.37 -8.76
N LEU A 119 13.97 -6.12 -9.24
CA LEU A 119 15.22 -5.50 -9.68
C LEU A 119 16.23 -5.37 -8.54
N GLY A 120 15.81 -4.90 -7.37
CA GLY A 120 16.65 -4.81 -6.18
C GLY A 120 17.24 -6.17 -5.79
N LEU A 121 16.45 -7.24 -5.90
CA LEU A 121 16.93 -8.60 -5.68
C LEU A 121 17.95 -9.04 -6.73
N ILE A 122 17.67 -8.86 -8.02
CA ILE A 122 18.58 -9.25 -9.12
C ILE A 122 19.91 -8.54 -8.97
N LEU A 123 19.90 -7.22 -8.75
CA LEU A 123 21.11 -6.42 -8.52
C LEU A 123 21.88 -6.88 -7.29
N SER A 124 21.19 -7.33 -6.23
CA SER A 124 21.82 -7.85 -5.01
C SER A 124 22.35 -9.29 -5.12
N HIS A 125 22.19 -9.98 -6.26
CA HIS A 125 22.80 -11.29 -6.53
C HIS A 125 23.93 -11.20 -7.56
N GLY A 126 24.01 -10.11 -8.33
CA GLY A 126 25.06 -9.87 -9.32
C GLY A 126 26.36 -9.29 -8.76
N PHE A 127 26.40 -8.98 -7.46
CA PHE A 127 27.58 -8.59 -6.68
C PHE A 127 27.78 -9.60 -5.55
#